data_AF-S6GIE4-F1
#
_entry.id   AF-S6GIE4-F1
#
_cell.length_a   1.000
_cell.length_b   1.000
_cell.length_c   1.000
_cell.angle_alpha   90.00
_cell.angle_beta   90.00
_cell.angle_gamma   90.00
#
_symmetry.space_group_name_H-M   'P 1'
#
loop_
_entity.id
_entity.type
_entity.pdbx_description
1 polymer ?
#
loop_
_entity_poly.entity_id
_entity_poly.type
_entity_poly.pdbx_seq_one_letter_code
_entity_poly.pdbx_strand_id
1 'polypeptide(L)'
;MSLEGVQGILKERGFSLDSSSGFGDCYKLDLGNGWLVSAYCSYMGNPLVAKVDKARYKDVDIQLQNMIGSSFICSTEQALEDNLPAIIATLKSNSDDDKILKCPKCLIRYLNSNPPSEAGKLKSYLSCSGMQVVGVDNKGSVCDGVSKTLPAVINY
;
A
#
# COMPACT_ATOMS: atom_id res chain seq x y z
N MET A 1 4.43 -0.60 -17.37
CA MET A 1 5.88 -0.54 -17.06
C MET A 1 6.51 -1.86 -17.45
N SER A 2 7.77 -1.87 -17.90
CA SER A 2 8.54 -3.09 -18.14
C SER A 2 8.93 -3.76 -16.82
N LEU A 3 9.03 -5.08 -16.84
CA LEU A 3 9.47 -5.84 -15.67
C LEU A 3 10.90 -5.47 -15.27
N GLU A 4 11.82 -5.46 -16.24
CA GLU A 4 13.25 -5.17 -15.98
C GLU A 4 13.46 -3.74 -15.48
N GLY A 5 12.77 -2.76 -16.04
CA GLY A 5 12.85 -1.36 -15.61
C GLY A 5 12.45 -1.20 -14.15
N VAL A 6 11.24 -1.65 -13.78
CA VAL A 6 10.77 -1.57 -12.39
C VAL A 6 11.68 -2.33 -11.42
N GLN A 7 12.16 -3.51 -11.79
CA GLN A 7 13.08 -4.28 -10.97
C GLN A 7 14.41 -3.56 -10.74
N GLY A 8 14.96 -2.90 -11.76
CA GLY A 8 16.17 -2.10 -11.66
C GLY A 8 15.99 -0.97 -10.64
N ILE A 9 14.93 -0.18 -10.82
CA ILE A 9 14.60 0.97 -9.95
C ILE A 9 14.48 0.54 -8.48
N LEU A 10 13.72 -0.53 -8.21
CA LEU A 10 13.52 -1.03 -6.85
C LEU A 10 14.82 -1.54 -6.24
N LYS A 11 15.60 -2.35 -6.97
CA LYS A 11 16.88 -2.91 -6.49
C LYS A 11 17.91 -1.82 -6.19
N GLU A 12 18.00 -0.78 -7.02
CA GLU A 12 18.89 0.36 -6.81
C GLU A 12 18.57 1.13 -5.52
N ARG A 13 17.31 1.09 -5.06
CA ARG A 13 16.88 1.66 -3.77
C ARG A 13 16.92 0.67 -2.61
N GLY A 14 17.51 -0.51 -2.81
CA GLY A 14 17.72 -1.51 -1.76
C GLY A 14 16.54 -2.45 -1.51
N PHE A 15 15.51 -2.43 -2.37
CA PHE A 15 14.45 -3.42 -2.28
C PHE A 15 14.93 -4.81 -2.73
N SER A 16 14.51 -5.84 -2.01
CA SER A 16 14.69 -7.24 -2.38
C SER A 16 13.36 -7.90 -2.72
N LEU A 17 13.34 -8.78 -3.73
CA LEU A 17 12.17 -9.60 -4.03
C LEU A 17 11.86 -10.51 -2.84
N ASP A 18 10.63 -10.43 -2.33
CA ASP A 18 10.15 -11.23 -1.22
C ASP A 18 9.30 -12.41 -1.69
N SER A 19 8.36 -12.15 -2.60
CA SER A 19 7.48 -13.18 -3.13
C SER A 19 6.99 -12.83 -4.54
N SER A 20 6.65 -13.88 -5.30
CA SER A 20 6.07 -13.79 -6.63
C SER A 20 4.78 -14.60 -6.67
N SER A 21 3.77 -14.08 -7.33
CA SER A 21 2.48 -14.74 -7.48
C SER A 21 2.03 -14.77 -8.95
N GLY A 22 0.86 -15.35 -9.22
CA GLY A 22 0.24 -15.26 -10.54
C GLY A 22 -0.19 -13.84 -10.92
N PHE A 23 -0.22 -12.91 -9.96
CA PHE A 23 -0.87 -11.60 -10.08
C PHE A 23 0.10 -10.42 -9.97
N GLY A 24 1.31 -10.68 -9.50
CA GLY A 24 2.32 -9.65 -9.29
C GLY A 24 3.47 -10.14 -8.42
N ASP A 25 4.46 -9.26 -8.28
CA ASP A 25 5.65 -9.46 -7.47
C ASP A 25 5.63 -8.52 -6.26
N CYS A 26 6.10 -8.99 -5.12
CA CYS A 26 6.21 -8.21 -3.90
C CYS A 26 7.68 -8.05 -3.53
N TYR A 27 8.11 -6.81 -3.37
CA TYR A 27 9.45 -6.44 -2.92
C TYR A 27 9.38 -5.82 -1.53
N LYS A 28 10.45 -5.98 -0.76
CA LYS A 28 10.57 -5.41 0.59
C LYS A 28 11.84 -4.60 0.77
N LEU A 29 11.76 -3.57 1.60
CA LEU A 29 12.88 -2.74 2.05
C LEU A 29 12.80 -2.57 3.57
N ASP A 30 13.90 -2.83 4.28
CA ASP A 30 14.04 -2.54 5.71
C ASP A 30 14.41 -1.06 5.92
N LEU A 31 13.66 -0.36 6.77
CA LEU A 31 13.88 1.05 7.09
C LEU A 31 14.88 1.27 8.24
N GLY A 32 15.38 0.20 8.86
CA GLY A 32 16.33 0.21 9.97
C GLY A 32 15.72 0.59 11.32
N ASN A 33 14.40 0.80 11.40
CA ASN A 33 13.66 1.14 12.63
C ASN A 33 12.67 0.03 13.04
N GLY A 34 12.87 -1.20 12.53
CA GLY A 34 11.98 -2.34 12.77
C GLY A 34 10.76 -2.37 11.85
N TRP A 35 10.61 -1.40 10.94
CA TRP A 35 9.57 -1.37 9.93
C TRP A 35 10.08 -1.77 8.55
N LEU A 36 9.18 -2.38 7.79
CA LEU A 36 9.40 -2.79 6.42
C LEU A 36 8.47 -2.00 5.49
N VAL A 37 9.00 -1.58 4.33
CA VAL A 37 8.21 -1.09 3.20
C VAL A 37 7.97 -2.26 2.26
N SER A 38 6.74 -2.36 1.77
CA SER A 38 6.32 -3.29 0.72
C SER A 38 6.09 -2.51 -0.56
N ALA A 39 6.65 -2.99 -1.67
CA ALA A 39 6.33 -2.53 -3.03
C ALA A 39 5.69 -3.70 -3.79
N TYR A 40 4.39 -3.65 -3.99
CA TYR A 40 3.64 -4.65 -4.75
C TYR A 40 3.48 -4.20 -6.20
N CYS A 41 4.06 -4.96 -7.12
CA CYS A 41 4.04 -4.70 -8.56
C CYS A 41 2.97 -5.58 -9.21
N SER A 42 1.81 -5.01 -9.52
CA SER A 42 0.71 -5.75 -10.16
C SER A 42 1.04 -6.02 -11.63
N TYR A 43 0.87 -7.25 -12.11
CA TYR A 43 1.00 -7.53 -13.54
C TYR A 43 -0.13 -6.90 -14.36
N MET A 44 0.14 -6.61 -15.63
CA MET A 44 -0.86 -6.12 -16.57
C MET A 44 -1.94 -7.19 -16.84
N GLY A 45 -3.21 -6.77 -16.89
CA GLY A 45 -4.33 -7.63 -17.25
C GLY A 45 -5.28 -7.95 -16.09
N ASN A 46 -6.21 -8.89 -16.31
CA ASN A 46 -7.20 -9.27 -15.31
C ASN A 46 -6.94 -10.71 -14.83
N PRO A 47 -6.58 -10.89 -13.55
CA PRO A 47 -6.26 -12.20 -13.00
C PRO A 47 -7.45 -13.17 -12.94
N LEU A 48 -8.68 -12.65 -12.86
CA LEU A 48 -9.90 -13.46 -12.77
C LEU A 48 -10.32 -14.09 -14.10
N VAL A 49 -9.77 -13.61 -15.22
CA VAL A 49 -10.03 -14.11 -16.58
C VAL A 49 -8.78 -14.67 -17.27
N ALA A 50 -7.73 -14.95 -16.50
CA ALA A 50 -6.49 -15.63 -16.92
C ALA A 50 -5.72 -14.99 -18.10
N LYS A 51 -5.91 -13.68 -18.34
CA LYS A 51 -5.13 -12.90 -19.32
C LYS A 51 -4.22 -11.93 -18.58
N VAL A 52 -3.13 -12.45 -18.02
CA VAL A 52 -2.13 -11.65 -17.29
C VAL A 52 -0.83 -11.63 -18.11
N ASP A 53 -0.38 -10.43 -18.48
CA ASP A 53 0.92 -10.19 -19.09
C ASP A 53 1.98 -10.04 -17.99
N LYS A 54 2.77 -11.09 -17.79
CA LYS A 54 3.84 -11.13 -16.78
C LYS A 54 5.12 -10.41 -17.21
N ALA A 55 5.20 -9.92 -18.45
CA ALA A 55 6.34 -9.13 -18.90
C ALA A 55 6.22 -7.65 -18.50
N ARG A 56 5.05 -7.23 -18.03
CA ARG A 56 4.74 -5.83 -17.74
C ARG A 56 3.99 -5.67 -16.44
N TYR A 57 4.40 -4.69 -15.64
CA TYR A 57 3.61 -4.24 -14.50
C TYR A 57 2.62 -3.15 -14.93
N LYS A 58 1.41 -3.21 -14.38
CA LYS A 58 0.37 -2.19 -14.49
C LYS A 58 0.70 -0.98 -13.62
N ASP A 59 1.00 -1.24 -12.35
CA ASP A 59 1.26 -0.26 -11.29
C ASP A 59 2.21 -0.85 -10.23
N VAL A 60 2.78 0.02 -9.41
CA VAL A 60 3.51 -0.34 -8.19
C VAL A 60 2.84 0.36 -7.00
N ASP A 61 2.32 -0.42 -6.06
CA ASP A 61 1.74 0.08 -4.80
C ASP A 61 2.77 -0.06 -3.67
N ILE A 62 3.17 1.07 -3.09
CA ILE A 62 4.22 1.18 -2.08
C ILE A 62 3.62 1.66 -0.76
N GLN A 63 3.84 0.90 0.30
CA GLN A 63 3.29 1.18 1.64
C GLN A 63 4.09 0.50 2.73
N LEU A 64 3.85 0.81 4.01
CA LEU A 64 4.39 -0.02 5.10
C LEU A 64 3.77 -1.42 5.02
N GLN A 65 4.56 -2.43 5.42
CA GLN A 65 4.13 -3.82 5.40
C GLN A 65 2.80 -4.01 6.15
N ASN A 66 1.98 -4.97 5.68
CA ASN A 66 0.62 -5.22 6.17
C ASN A 66 -0.39 -4.11 5.84
N MET A 67 -0.11 -3.32 4.80
CA MET A 67 -0.96 -2.22 4.31
C MET A 67 -1.17 -1.12 5.36
N ILE A 68 -0.18 -0.87 6.20
CA ILE A 68 -0.27 0.11 7.29
C ILE A 68 -0.06 1.52 6.74
N GLY A 69 -0.95 2.44 7.11
CA GLY A 69 -0.88 3.84 6.74
C GLY A 69 -1.22 4.10 5.27
N SER A 70 -0.51 5.05 4.67
CA SER A 70 -0.73 5.51 3.30
C SER A 70 -0.24 4.51 2.26
N SER A 71 -1.00 4.35 1.18
CA SER A 71 -0.58 3.69 -0.07
C SER A 71 -0.14 4.73 -1.10
N PHE A 72 0.99 4.49 -1.76
CA PHE A 72 1.56 5.33 -2.80
C PHE A 72 1.63 4.52 -4.10
N ILE A 73 0.86 4.93 -5.11
CA ILE A 73 0.69 4.17 -6.35
C ILE A 73 1.42 4.89 -7.48
N CYS A 74 2.39 4.23 -8.10
CA CYS A 74 3.10 4.72 -9.28
C CYS A 74 2.61 3.96 -10.53
N SER A 75 2.04 4.67 -11.50
CA SER A 75 1.48 4.04 -12.72
C SER A 75 2.47 3.96 -13.89
N THR A 76 3.62 4.62 -13.77
CA THR A 76 4.67 4.67 -14.80
C THR A 76 6.06 4.49 -14.19
N GLU A 77 7.04 4.07 -15.01
CA GLU A 77 8.42 3.90 -14.55
C GLU A 77 9.03 5.24 -14.14
N GLN A 78 8.75 6.30 -14.89
CA GLN A 78 9.20 7.66 -14.56
C GLN A 78 8.62 8.13 -13.23
N ALA A 79 7.33 7.93 -13.01
CA ALA A 79 6.69 8.27 -11.74
C ALA A 79 7.29 7.48 -10.57
N LEU A 80 7.63 6.21 -10.78
CA LEU A 80 8.32 5.41 -9.78
C LEU A 80 9.72 5.97 -9.49
N GLU A 81 10.55 6.18 -10.52
CA GLU A 81 11.92 6.68 -10.40
C GLU A 81 11.97 8.02 -9.65
N ASP A 82 11.13 8.98 -10.06
CA ASP A 82 11.13 10.34 -9.54
C ASP A 82 10.65 10.42 -8.09
N ASN A 83 9.69 9.59 -7.70
CA ASN A 83 9.00 9.71 -6.41
C ASN A 83 9.44 8.70 -5.37
N LEU A 84 10.03 7.56 -5.76
CA LEU A 84 10.41 6.48 -4.84
C LEU A 84 11.29 6.97 -3.66
N PRO A 85 12.29 7.86 -3.83
CA PRO A 85 13.06 8.38 -2.70
C PRO A 85 12.19 9.15 -1.69
N ALA A 86 11.26 9.98 -2.19
CA ALA A 86 10.38 10.79 -1.37
C ALA A 86 9.31 9.92 -0.66
N ILE A 87 8.82 8.89 -1.33
CA ILE A 87 7.90 7.89 -0.77
C ILE A 87 8.57 7.16 0.41
N ILE A 88 9.79 6.62 0.21
CA ILE A 88 10.55 5.94 1.27
C ILE A 88 10.79 6.87 2.45
N ALA A 89 11.21 8.11 2.20
CA ALA A 89 11.43 9.10 3.25
C ALA A 89 10.14 9.41 4.04
N THR A 90 9.00 9.51 3.36
CA THR A 90 7.70 9.73 3.99
C THR A 90 7.27 8.53 4.85
N LEU A 91 7.38 7.31 4.32
CA LEU A 91 7.06 6.09 5.06
C LEU A 91 7.98 5.89 6.27
N LYS A 92 9.26 6.27 6.14
CA LYS A 92 10.19 6.31 7.27
C LYS A 92 9.78 7.32 8.33
N SER A 93 9.52 8.56 7.93
CA SER A 93 9.05 9.60 8.86
C SER A 93 7.76 9.19 9.57
N ASN A 94 6.84 8.52 8.88
CA ASN A 94 5.58 8.06 9.46
C ASN A 94 5.80 6.91 10.46
N SER A 95 6.75 6.02 10.19
CA SER A 95 7.06 4.89 11.07
C SER A 95 7.93 5.28 12.27
N ASP A 96 8.70 6.37 12.17
CA ASP A 96 9.42 6.95 13.29
C ASP A 96 8.46 7.57 14.35
N ASP A 97 7.25 8.00 13.94
CA ASP A 97 6.13 8.36 14.85
C ASP A 97 4.95 7.40 14.72
N ASP A 98 5.12 6.21 15.30
CA ASP A 98 4.13 5.14 15.37
C ASP A 98 2.69 5.59 15.75
N LYS A 99 2.54 6.68 16.50
CA LYS A 99 1.23 7.18 16.93
C LYS A 99 0.36 7.63 15.77
N ILE A 100 0.94 8.22 14.71
CA ILE A 100 0.17 8.73 13.58
C ILE A 100 -0.41 7.61 12.72
N LEU A 101 0.18 6.41 12.81
CA LEU A 101 -0.25 5.18 12.16
C LEU A 101 -1.36 4.46 12.93
N LYS A 102 -1.62 4.85 14.19
CA LYS A 102 -2.65 4.24 15.02
C LYS A 102 -4.00 4.90 14.84
N CYS A 103 -5.03 4.09 15.03
CA CYS A 103 -6.40 4.54 15.02
C CYS A 103 -6.63 5.58 16.13
N PRO A 104 -7.13 6.79 15.82
CA PRO A 104 -7.32 7.85 16.82
C PRO A 104 -8.40 7.53 17.85
N LYS A 105 -9.28 6.55 17.58
CA LYS A 105 -10.35 6.14 18.50
C LYS A 105 -9.88 5.10 19.52
N CYS A 106 -9.27 4.00 19.06
CA CYS A 106 -8.86 2.92 19.97
C CYS A 106 -7.40 3.02 20.42
N LEU A 107 -6.57 3.84 19.76
CA LEU A 107 -5.15 4.10 20.07
C LEU A 107 -4.23 2.86 20.12
N ILE A 108 -4.75 1.69 19.77
CA ILE A 108 -4.04 0.40 19.88
C ILE A 108 -3.72 -0.15 18.48
N ARG A 109 -4.71 -0.12 17.59
CA ARG A 109 -4.63 -0.77 16.27
C ARG A 109 -4.11 0.18 15.21
N TYR A 110 -3.45 -0.37 14.20
CA TYR A 110 -2.99 0.39 13.04
C TYR A 110 -4.12 0.76 12.09
N LEU A 111 -3.85 1.75 11.26
CA LEU A 111 -4.71 2.17 10.17
C LEU A 111 -4.29 1.49 8.88
N ASN A 112 -5.26 1.03 8.10
CA ASN A 112 -5.03 0.48 6.76
C ASN A 112 -5.63 1.39 5.68
N SER A 113 -4.93 1.49 4.56
CA SER A 113 -5.42 2.14 3.34
C SER A 113 -6.63 1.38 2.79
N ASN A 114 -7.70 2.11 2.50
CA ASN A 114 -8.84 1.59 1.77
C ASN A 114 -8.95 2.37 0.45
N PRO A 115 -8.59 1.76 -0.68
CA PRO A 115 -8.76 2.38 -1.98
C PRO A 115 -10.26 2.59 -2.27
N PRO A 116 -10.62 3.52 -3.16
CA PRO A 116 -12.00 3.76 -3.51
C PRO A 116 -12.56 2.52 -4.22
N SER A 117 -13.81 2.16 -3.91
CA SER A 117 -14.51 1.11 -4.67
C SER A 117 -14.78 1.61 -6.10
N GLU A 118 -14.52 0.79 -7.13
CA GLU A 118 -14.76 1.15 -8.54
C GLU A 118 -16.21 1.61 -8.82
N ALA A 119 -17.18 1.18 -8.00
CA ALA A 119 -18.60 1.50 -8.14
C ALA A 119 -19.10 2.67 -7.26
N GLY A 120 -18.22 3.33 -6.48
CA GLY A 120 -18.65 4.20 -5.38
C GLY A 120 -18.06 5.61 -5.40
N LYS A 121 -18.87 6.59 -4.94
CA LYS A 121 -18.44 7.99 -4.67
C LYS A 121 -17.50 8.12 -3.46
N LEU A 122 -17.12 7.01 -2.82
CA LEU A 122 -16.36 7.05 -1.59
C LEU A 122 -14.91 7.41 -1.89
N LYS A 123 -14.42 8.50 -1.28
CA LYS A 123 -13.01 8.86 -1.33
C LYS A 123 -12.20 7.85 -0.53
N SER A 124 -10.95 7.62 -0.93
CA SER A 124 -9.99 6.80 -0.19
C SER A 124 -9.91 7.26 1.27
N TYR A 125 -9.78 6.31 2.21
CA TYR A 125 -9.73 6.61 3.64
C TYR A 125 -8.87 5.60 4.40
N LEU A 126 -8.37 6.02 5.56
CA LEU A 126 -7.62 5.17 6.49
C LEU A 126 -8.58 4.63 7.54
N SER A 127 -8.67 3.32 7.70
CA SER A 127 -9.55 2.69 8.69
C SER A 127 -8.77 1.81 9.65
N CYS A 128 -9.29 1.68 10.87
CA CYS A 128 -8.73 0.80 11.87
C CYS A 128 -8.63 -0.65 11.35
N SER A 129 -7.47 -1.28 11.50
CA SER A 129 -7.24 -2.69 11.13
C SER A 129 -8.25 -3.59 11.85
N GLY A 130 -9.01 -4.39 11.11
CA GLY A 130 -10.07 -5.25 11.66
C GLY A 130 -11.43 -4.57 11.82
N MET A 131 -11.64 -3.40 11.21
CA MET A 131 -12.99 -2.85 11.00
C MET A 131 -13.75 -3.77 10.03
N GLN A 132 -14.71 -4.55 10.55
CA GLN A 132 -15.68 -5.30 9.75
C GLN A 132 -17.06 -4.66 9.89
N VAL A 133 -17.73 -4.41 8.77
CA VAL A 133 -19.15 -4.06 8.74
C VAL A 133 -19.94 -5.36 8.88
N VAL A 134 -20.31 -5.72 10.10
CA VAL A 134 -21.24 -6.83 10.35
C VAL A 134 -22.67 -6.32 10.22
N GLY A 135 -23.48 -7.03 9.42
CA GLY A 135 -24.84 -6.68 9.05
C GLY A 135 -25.78 -6.44 10.23
N VAL A 136 -26.82 -5.67 9.94
CA VAL A 136 -27.86 -5.14 10.82
C VAL A 136 -28.50 -6.27 11.62
N ASP A 137 -28.12 -6.38 12.90
CA ASP A 137 -28.91 -6.78 14.08
C ASP A 137 -27.94 -7.26 15.18
N ASN A 138 -27.45 -6.31 15.98
CA ASN A 138 -26.62 -6.52 17.17
C ASN A 138 -25.33 -7.36 16.99
N LYS A 139 -24.21 -6.68 16.64
CA LYS A 139 -22.87 -6.92 17.22
C LYS A 139 -21.89 -5.84 16.74
N GLY A 140 -21.49 -4.99 17.69
CA GLY A 140 -20.80 -3.72 17.47
C GLY A 140 -19.47 -3.82 16.71
N SER A 141 -19.17 -2.77 15.97
CA SER A 141 -17.82 -2.47 15.51
C SER A 141 -16.89 -2.40 16.73
N VAL A 142 -15.82 -3.20 16.75
CA VAL A 142 -14.79 -3.10 17.82
C VAL A 142 -14.09 -1.74 17.74
N CYS A 143 -13.97 -1.21 16.53
CA CYS A 143 -13.57 0.17 16.28
C CYS A 143 -14.04 0.57 14.87
N ASP A 144 -14.83 1.63 14.77
CA ASP A 144 -15.27 2.28 13.52
C ASP A 144 -14.36 3.46 13.15
N GLY A 145 -13.14 3.48 13.68
CA GLY A 145 -12.24 4.62 13.57
C GLY A 145 -11.70 4.80 12.16
N VAL A 146 -12.00 5.96 11.58
CA VAL A 146 -11.38 6.48 10.35
C VAL A 146 -10.41 7.59 10.74
N SER A 147 -9.25 7.66 10.09
CA SER A 147 -8.30 8.75 10.28
C SER A 147 -8.18 9.64 9.06
N LYS A 148 -7.88 10.92 9.30
CA LYS A 148 -7.46 11.91 8.31
C LYS A 148 -6.06 12.46 8.58
N THR A 149 -5.32 11.84 9.51
CA THR A 149 -3.95 12.25 9.89
C THR A 149 -2.98 12.14 8.72
N LEU A 150 -3.20 11.15 7.86
CA LEU A 150 -2.43 10.90 6.66
C LEU A 150 -3.38 10.72 5.47
N PRO A 151 -2.94 11.04 4.24
CA PRO A 151 -3.68 10.67 3.03
C PRO A 151 -3.74 9.14 2.90
N ALA A 152 -4.88 8.59 2.53
CA ALA A 152 -5.04 7.13 2.44
C ALA A 152 -4.35 6.54 1.21
N VAL A 153 -4.49 7.21 0.06
CA VAL A 153 -3.90 6.82 -1.22
C VAL A 153 -3.38 8.07 -1.91
N ILE A 154 -2.16 8.01 -2.43
CA ILE A 154 -1.53 9.04 -3.26
C ILE A 154 -1.17 8.38 -4.60
N ASN A 155 -1.51 9.03 -5.72
CA ASN A 155 -1.23 8.50 -7.06
C ASN A 155 -0.20 9.39 -7.76
N TYR A 156 0.76 8.77 -8.44
CA TYR A 156 1.79 9.39 -9.28
C TYR A 156 1.77 8.81 -10.70
#